data_AF-A0A5H2YHC0-F1
#
_entry.id   AF-A0A5H2YHC0-F1
#
_cell.length_a   1.000
_cell.length_b   1.000
_cell.length_c   1.000
_cell.angle_alpha   90.00
_cell.angle_beta   90.00
_cell.angle_gamma   90.00
#
_symmetry.space_group_name_H-M   'P 1'
#
loop_
_entity.id
_entity.type
_entity.pdbx_description
1 polymer ?
#
loop_
_entity_poly.entity_id
_entity_poly.type
_entity_poly.pdbx_seq_one_letter_code
_entity_poly.pdbx_strand_id
1 'polypeptide(L)'
;MAAEFLTFGAEGILTRAASLAEQELSLLWGFKGELTTLRDSLFKLEAMLRDAQHLQVRGERVEMWVKDLEDIAHEADDVLDEYEYELLRRKVEIQNQIKKKVLNFFSRHNPIAFRLKMAHKIKNINASLANLKNEAASIGLVDRSTLVNAHLMILEDLTGKPSQTLIKMKSTLLEGMRLRRTSLQP
;
A
#
# COMPACT_ATOMS: atom_id res chain seq x y z
N MET A 1 -9.72 9.57 20.44
CA MET A 1 -9.72 10.82 19.67
C MET A 1 -8.55 10.88 18.69
N ALA A 2 -7.31 11.17 19.09
CA ALA A 2 -6.19 11.30 18.12
C ALA A 2 -5.98 10.06 17.22
N ALA A 3 -5.80 8.87 17.80
CA ALA A 3 -5.60 7.64 17.02
C ALA A 3 -6.80 7.26 16.13
N GLU A 4 -8.03 7.62 16.51
CA GLU A 4 -9.25 7.35 15.72
C GLU A 4 -9.33 8.28 14.49
N PHE A 5 -8.90 9.54 14.64
CA PHE A 5 -8.75 10.47 13.52
C PHE A 5 -7.71 9.98 12.51
N LEU A 6 -6.57 9.46 13.00
CA LEU A 6 -5.52 8.92 12.15
C LEU A 6 -5.95 7.66 11.40
N THR A 7 -6.70 6.74 12.03
CA THR A 7 -7.27 5.59 11.32
C THR A 7 -8.24 6.03 10.22
N PHE A 8 -9.05 7.06 10.46
CA PHE A 8 -9.98 7.59 9.45
C PHE A 8 -9.25 8.23 8.25
N GLY A 9 -8.19 9.01 8.51
CA GLY A 9 -7.34 9.57 7.46
C GLY A 9 -6.64 8.50 6.63
N ALA A 10 -6.00 7.53 7.30
CA ALA A 10 -5.32 6.41 6.65
C ALA A 10 -6.28 5.54 5.82
N GLU A 11 -7.49 5.25 6.33
CA GLU A 11 -8.54 4.49 5.63
C GLU A 11 -9.04 5.25 4.38
N GLY A 12 -9.16 6.58 4.46
CA GLY A 12 -9.46 7.44 3.32
C GLY A 12 -8.41 7.33 2.21
N ILE A 13 -7.13 7.54 2.56
CA ILE A 13 -6.00 7.45 1.62
C ILE A 13 -5.88 6.03 1.05
N LEU A 14 -6.08 4.99 1.87
CA LEU A 14 -6.10 3.58 1.43
C LEU A 14 -7.18 3.32 0.37
N THR A 15 -8.39 3.81 0.61
CA THR A 15 -9.53 3.69 -0.31
C THR A 15 -9.25 4.38 -1.63
N ARG A 16 -8.68 5.60 -1.60
CA ARG A 16 -8.24 6.33 -2.79
C ARG A 16 -7.12 5.60 -3.53
N ALA A 17 -6.04 5.22 -2.84
CA ALA A 17 -4.91 4.51 -3.42
C ALA A 17 -5.32 3.18 -4.09
N ALA A 18 -6.25 2.43 -3.48
CA ALA A 18 -6.83 1.24 -4.08
C ALA A 18 -7.63 1.54 -5.37
N SER A 19 -8.57 2.49 -5.30
CA SER A 19 -9.38 2.92 -6.46
C SER A 19 -8.51 3.41 -7.63
N LEU A 20 -7.47 4.20 -7.35
CA LEU A 20 -6.56 4.74 -8.34
C LEU A 20 -5.60 3.69 -8.90
N ALA A 21 -5.25 2.64 -8.13
CA ALA A 21 -4.53 1.47 -8.63
C ALA A 21 -5.41 0.56 -9.52
N GLU A 22 -6.71 0.49 -9.26
CA GLU A 22 -7.68 -0.32 -10.00
C GLU A 22 -8.17 0.32 -11.31
N GLN A 23 -8.08 1.65 -11.46
CA GLN A 23 -8.50 2.34 -12.70
C GLN A 23 -7.76 1.81 -13.95
N GLU A 24 -8.52 1.18 -14.85
CA GLU A 24 -8.06 0.76 -16.17
C GLU A 24 -8.17 1.92 -17.17
N LEU A 25 -7.17 2.81 -17.17
CA LEU A 25 -6.95 3.80 -18.23
C LEU A 25 -5.48 3.75 -18.67
N SER A 26 -5.21 3.95 -19.97
CA SER A 26 -3.86 3.91 -20.57
C SER A 26 -2.87 4.94 -20.02
N LEU A 27 -3.32 5.81 -19.11
CA LEU A 27 -2.50 6.74 -18.34
C LEU A 27 -1.79 6.10 -17.13
N LEU A 28 -2.28 4.97 -16.59
CA LEU A 28 -1.79 4.39 -15.32
C LEU A 28 -0.60 3.42 -15.46
N TRP A 29 -0.23 3.04 -16.68
CA TRP A 29 0.86 2.09 -16.94
C TRP A 29 2.23 2.52 -16.38
N GLY A 30 2.40 3.81 -16.07
CA GLY A 30 3.68 4.36 -15.60
C GLY A 30 3.99 4.15 -14.11
N PHE A 31 2.99 3.98 -13.23
CA PHE A 31 3.23 3.94 -11.77
C PHE A 31 2.20 3.16 -10.94
N LYS A 32 1.32 2.35 -11.55
CA LYS A 32 0.38 1.45 -10.84
C LYS A 32 1.05 0.60 -9.76
N GLY A 33 2.28 0.13 -9.97
CA GLY A 33 3.06 -0.61 -8.95
C GLY A 33 3.46 0.21 -7.72
N GLU A 34 3.72 1.52 -7.88
CA GLU A 34 4.01 2.42 -6.76
C GLU A 34 2.73 2.71 -5.96
N LEU A 35 1.57 2.87 -6.60
CA LEU A 35 0.27 2.99 -5.91
C LEU A 35 -0.10 1.72 -5.13
N THR A 36 0.13 0.53 -5.71
CA THR A 36 -0.05 -0.74 -5.00
C THR A 36 0.85 -0.83 -3.78
N THR A 37 2.11 -0.38 -3.90
CA THR A 37 3.08 -0.37 -2.80
C THR A 37 2.70 0.62 -1.70
N LEU A 38 2.13 1.78 -2.06
CA LEU A 38 1.59 2.77 -1.13
C LEU A 38 0.45 2.18 -0.30
N ARG A 39 -0.56 1.63 -0.97
CA ARG A 39 -1.68 0.91 -0.34
C ARG A 39 -1.19 -0.19 0.60
N ASP A 40 -0.31 -1.06 0.12
CA ASP A 40 0.19 -2.21 0.87
C ASP A 40 1.08 -1.82 2.05
N SER A 41 1.63 -0.60 2.07
CA SER A 41 2.43 -0.07 3.17
C SER A 41 1.54 0.58 4.23
N LEU A 42 0.62 1.45 3.81
CA LEU A 42 -0.39 2.07 4.68
C LEU A 42 -1.22 1.01 5.42
N PHE A 43 -1.67 -0.04 4.74
CA PHE A 43 -2.47 -1.11 5.35
C PHE A 43 -1.72 -1.84 6.48
N LYS A 44 -0.41 -2.06 6.30
CA LYS A 44 0.44 -2.69 7.32
C LYS A 44 0.66 -1.77 8.52
N LEU A 45 0.88 -0.47 8.27
CA LEU A 45 1.09 0.53 9.31
C LEU A 45 -0.21 0.78 10.11
N GLU A 46 -1.37 0.78 9.47
CA GLU A 46 -2.67 0.84 10.12
C GLU A 46 -2.93 -0.39 11.02
N ALA A 47 -2.58 -1.59 10.55
CA ALA A 47 -2.65 -2.80 11.37
C ALA A 47 -1.73 -2.71 12.60
N MET A 48 -0.51 -2.19 12.44
CA MET A 48 0.45 -1.98 13.54
C MET A 48 -0.04 -0.92 14.54
N LEU A 49 -0.69 0.16 14.08
CA LEU A 49 -1.37 1.14 14.95
C LEU A 49 -2.48 0.48 15.79
N ARG A 50 -3.36 -0.30 15.14
CA ARG A 50 -4.46 -1.02 15.82
C ARG A 50 -3.91 -2.01 16.86
N ASP A 51 -2.84 -2.74 16.53
CA ASP A 51 -2.14 -3.63 17.47
C ASP A 51 -1.55 -2.87 18.66
N ALA A 52 -0.87 -1.74 18.43
CA ALA A 52 -0.32 -0.89 19.47
C ALA A 52 -1.40 -0.40 20.45
N GLN A 53 -2.55 0.03 19.92
CA GLN A 53 -3.70 0.47 20.70
C GLN A 53 -4.30 -0.67 21.54
N HIS A 54 -4.50 -1.85 20.94
CA HIS A 54 -5.02 -3.03 21.65
C HIS A 54 -4.09 -3.52 22.76
N LEU A 55 -2.78 -3.48 22.53
CA LEU A 55 -1.75 -3.84 23.52
C LEU A 55 -1.44 -2.71 24.50
N GLN A 56 -2.08 -1.54 24.36
CA GLN A 56 -1.86 -0.33 25.15
C GLN A 56 -0.38 0.11 25.20
N VAL A 57 0.37 -0.13 24.12
CA VAL A 57 1.77 0.30 24.00
C VAL A 57 1.78 1.83 23.89
N ARG A 58 2.39 2.50 24.88
CA ARG A 58 2.43 3.96 24.99
C ARG A 58 3.82 4.43 25.39
N GLY A 59 4.16 5.64 24.94
CA GLY A 59 5.41 6.32 25.27
C GLY A 59 5.77 7.35 24.20
N GLU A 60 6.59 8.33 24.56
CA GLU A 60 7.01 9.45 23.71
C GLU A 60 7.48 9.02 22.30
N ARG A 61 8.28 7.94 22.21
CA ARG A 61 8.72 7.40 20.91
C ARG A 61 7.60 6.85 20.03
N VAL A 62 6.54 6.31 20.65
CA VAL A 62 5.34 5.86 19.90
C VAL A 62 4.53 7.06 19.45
N GLU A 63 4.39 8.09 20.28
CA GLU A 63 3.68 9.33 19.90
C GLU A 63 4.40 10.09 18.77
N MET A 64 5.74 10.14 18.78
CA MET A 64 6.54 10.65 17.66
C MET A 64 6.31 9.84 16.38
N TRP A 65 6.45 8.51 16.45
CA TRP A 65 6.24 7.63 15.30
C TRP A 65 4.82 7.73 14.69
N VAL A 66 3.81 7.88 15.54
CA VAL A 66 2.42 8.11 15.14
C VAL A 66 2.26 9.45 14.42
N LYS A 67 2.99 10.49 14.84
CA LYS A 67 2.99 11.79 14.19
C LYS A 67 3.75 11.77 12.85
N ASP A 68 4.88 11.09 12.77
CA ASP A 68 5.61 10.95 11.51
C ASP A 68 4.78 10.19 10.46
N LEU A 69 3.91 9.27 10.90
CA LEU A 69 2.89 8.63 10.05
C LEU A 69 1.79 9.60 9.59
N GLU A 70 1.35 10.52 10.44
CA GLU A 70 0.38 11.59 10.11
C GLU A 70 0.95 12.54 9.05
N ASP A 71 2.19 12.99 9.22
CA ASP A 71 2.87 13.88 8.27
C ASP A 71 3.04 13.21 6.88
N ILE A 72 3.42 11.92 6.84
CA ILE A 72 3.52 11.16 5.58
C ILE A 72 2.14 10.88 4.96
N ALA A 73 1.10 10.68 5.79
CA ALA A 73 -0.26 10.51 5.31
C ALA A 73 -0.79 11.79 4.64
N HIS A 74 -0.51 12.96 5.20
CA HIS A 74 -0.83 14.24 4.58
C HIS A 74 -0.08 14.46 3.26
N GLU A 75 1.23 14.15 3.18
CA GLU A 75 1.96 14.20 1.90
C GLU A 75 1.33 13.25 0.85
N ALA A 76 0.88 12.06 1.27
CA ALA A 76 0.22 11.13 0.37
C ALA A 76 -1.11 11.68 -0.15
N ASP A 77 -1.97 12.24 0.71
CA ASP A 77 -3.28 12.78 0.33
C ASP A 77 -3.15 13.96 -0.65
N ASP A 78 -2.24 14.90 -0.39
CA ASP A 78 -1.89 16.01 -1.30
C ASP A 78 -1.48 15.53 -2.71
N VAL A 79 -0.78 14.38 -2.79
CA VAL A 79 -0.32 13.80 -4.05
C VAL A 79 -1.43 13.06 -4.78
N LEU A 80 -2.35 12.42 -4.06
CA LEU A 80 -3.55 11.82 -4.65
C LEU A 80 -4.53 12.91 -5.15
N ASP A 81 -4.65 14.03 -4.44
CA ASP A 81 -5.40 15.22 -4.86
C ASP A 81 -4.85 15.81 -6.17
N GLU A 82 -3.53 16.01 -6.29
CA GLU A 82 -2.90 16.48 -7.54
C GLU A 82 -3.20 15.53 -8.72
N TYR A 83 -3.24 14.22 -8.45
CA TYR A 83 -3.54 13.21 -9.47
C TYR A 83 -5.01 13.18 -9.88
N GLU A 84 -5.95 13.18 -8.93
CA GLU A 84 -7.38 13.21 -9.20
C GLU A 84 -7.81 14.51 -9.91
N TYR A 85 -7.23 15.65 -9.53
CA TYR A 85 -7.41 16.92 -10.25
C TYR A 85 -7.01 16.80 -11.72
N GLU A 86 -5.84 16.23 -12.03
CA GLU A 86 -5.36 16.06 -13.41
C GLU A 86 -6.18 15.04 -14.21
N LEU A 87 -6.70 13.99 -13.57
CA LEU A 87 -7.66 13.08 -14.20
C LEU A 87 -8.96 13.80 -14.59
N LEU A 88 -9.55 14.55 -13.65
CA LEU A 88 -10.77 15.33 -13.89
C LEU A 88 -10.55 16.39 -14.98
N ARG A 89 -9.45 17.14 -14.89
CA ARG A 89 -9.03 18.15 -15.86
C ARG A 89 -8.95 17.56 -17.28
N ARG A 90 -8.27 16.41 -17.46
CA ARG A 90 -8.18 15.74 -18.76
C ARG A 90 -9.50 15.20 -19.27
N LYS A 91 -10.36 14.68 -18.39
CA LYS A 91 -11.71 14.23 -18.75
C LYS A 91 -12.53 15.39 -19.32
N VAL A 92 -12.47 16.56 -18.68
CA VAL A 92 -13.11 17.80 -19.15
C VAL A 92 -12.48 18.32 -20.45
N GLU A 93 -11.15 18.29 -20.58
CA GLU A 93 -10.46 18.68 -21.82
C GLU A 93 -10.87 17.79 -22.99
N ILE A 94 -10.87 16.46 -22.84
CA ILE A 94 -11.30 15.51 -23.89
C ILE A 94 -12.75 15.77 -24.28
N GLN A 95 -13.66 15.95 -23.31
CA GLN A 95 -15.07 16.26 -23.57
C GLN A 95 -15.26 17.59 -24.32
N ASN A 96 -14.44 18.60 -24.03
CA ASN A 96 -14.47 19.88 -24.74
C ASN A 96 -13.81 19.83 -26.14
N GLN A 97 -12.78 19.00 -26.33
CA GLN A 97 -12.12 18.77 -27.64
C GLN A 97 -13.04 18.06 -28.64
N ILE A 98 -14.03 17.26 -28.19
CA ILE A 98 -15.07 16.68 -29.07
C ILE A 98 -15.86 17.80 -29.80
N LYS A 99 -15.92 19.02 -29.27
CA LYS A 99 -16.57 20.18 -29.92
C LYS A 99 -15.65 21.03 -30.80
N LYS A 100 -14.33 20.82 -30.80
CA LYS A 100 -13.38 21.57 -31.64
C LYS A 100 -12.26 20.68 -32.18
N LYS A 101 -12.30 20.41 -33.49
CA LYS A 101 -11.21 19.73 -34.21
C LYS A 101 -9.89 20.50 -34.06
N VAL A 102 -8.92 19.86 -33.38
CA VAL A 102 -7.46 20.08 -33.45
C VAL A 102 -6.90 21.38 -32.84
N LEU A 103 -5.96 21.24 -31.89
CA LEU A 103 -4.58 21.81 -31.98
C LEU A 103 -3.68 21.50 -30.76
N ASN A 104 -4.15 21.78 -29.54
CA ASN A 104 -3.28 22.20 -28.43
C ASN A 104 -2.53 21.07 -27.66
N PHE A 105 -1.59 20.36 -28.30
CA PHE A 105 -0.54 19.57 -27.61
C PHE A 105 0.53 20.47 -26.94
N PHE A 106 0.13 21.53 -26.24
CA PHE A 106 1.06 22.54 -25.75
C PHE A 106 1.86 22.07 -24.53
N SER A 107 3.15 21.76 -24.79
CA SER A 107 4.37 21.84 -23.95
C SER A 107 4.26 21.76 -22.42
N ARG A 108 3.41 22.56 -21.76
CA ARG A 108 3.23 22.61 -20.31
C ARG A 108 2.46 21.44 -19.70
N HIS A 109 1.62 20.75 -20.46
CA HIS A 109 0.77 19.66 -19.95
C HIS A 109 1.13 18.30 -20.58
N ASN A 110 2.43 18.03 -20.76
CA ASN A 110 2.91 16.78 -21.35
C ASN A 110 2.48 15.57 -20.47
N PRO A 111 1.64 14.64 -20.98
CA PRO A 111 1.16 13.50 -20.20
C PRO A 111 2.26 12.58 -19.69
N ILE A 112 3.40 12.50 -20.39
CA ILE A 112 4.56 11.70 -19.98
C ILE A 112 5.26 12.36 -18.80
N ALA A 113 5.55 13.66 -18.88
CA ALA A 113 6.23 14.41 -17.83
C ALA A 113 5.42 14.40 -16.53
N PHE A 114 4.09 14.57 -16.61
CA PHE A 114 3.22 14.45 -15.46
C PHE A 114 3.27 13.06 -14.81
N ARG A 115 3.20 11.97 -15.61
CA ARG A 115 3.31 10.60 -15.07
C ARG A 115 4.64 10.36 -14.36
N LEU A 116 5.75 10.86 -14.91
CA LEU A 116 7.07 10.74 -14.29
C LEU A 116 7.15 11.54 -12.97
N LYS A 117 6.56 12.75 -12.92
CA LYS A 117 6.43 13.55 -11.69
C LYS A 117 5.67 12.79 -10.60
N MET A 118 4.50 12.23 -10.93
CA MET A 118 3.67 11.47 -9.98
C MET A 118 4.36 10.19 -9.52
N ALA A 119 4.96 9.43 -10.44
CA ALA A 119 5.75 8.24 -10.13
C ALA A 119 6.87 8.54 -9.12
N HIS A 120 7.59 9.65 -9.32
CA HIS A 120 8.66 10.06 -8.40
C HIS A 120 8.12 10.46 -7.02
N LYS A 121 7.04 11.25 -6.95
CA LYS A 121 6.40 11.61 -5.68
C LYS A 121 5.95 10.38 -4.88
N ILE A 122 5.16 9.50 -5.49
CA ILE A 122 4.64 8.29 -4.83
C ILE A 122 5.78 7.37 -4.39
N LYS A 123 6.86 7.26 -5.19
CA LYS A 123 8.05 6.51 -4.81
C LYS A 123 8.77 7.09 -3.59
N ASN A 124 8.81 8.42 -3.45
CA ASN A 124 9.39 9.08 -2.27
C ASN A 124 8.54 8.78 -1.03
N ILE A 125 7.21 8.90 -1.12
CA ILE A 125 6.28 8.51 -0.04
C ILE A 125 6.47 7.03 0.35
N ASN A 126 6.58 6.13 -0.64
CA ASN A 126 6.86 4.70 -0.39
C ASN A 126 8.18 4.48 0.35
N ALA A 127 9.22 5.26 0.06
CA ALA A 127 10.48 5.21 0.79
C ALA A 127 10.34 5.73 2.24
N SER A 128 9.60 6.81 2.45
CA SER A 128 9.29 7.33 3.79
C SER A 128 8.50 6.30 4.64
N LEU A 129 7.45 5.69 4.08
CA LEU A 129 6.69 4.63 4.75
C LEU A 129 7.53 3.39 5.05
N ALA A 130 8.47 3.02 4.16
CA ALA A 130 9.40 1.91 4.39
C ALA A 130 10.38 2.22 5.54
N ASN A 131 10.91 3.44 5.61
CA ASN A 131 11.78 3.88 6.70
C ASN A 131 11.03 3.89 8.04
N LEU A 132 9.84 4.50 8.07
CA LEU A 132 8.96 4.54 9.24
C LEU A 132 8.60 3.12 9.74
N LYS A 133 8.33 2.18 8.82
CA LYS A 133 8.08 0.79 9.18
C LYS A 133 9.31 0.12 9.84
N ASN A 134 10.52 0.44 9.39
CA ASN A 134 11.74 -0.09 10.00
C ASN A 134 11.97 0.50 11.41
N GLU A 135 11.66 1.78 11.60
CA GLU A 135 11.71 2.43 12.91
C GLU A 135 10.70 1.81 13.90
N ALA A 136 9.50 1.47 13.43
CA ALA A 136 8.46 0.81 14.22
C ALA A 136 8.99 -0.45 14.96
N ALA A 137 9.77 -1.27 14.26
CA ALA A 137 10.39 -2.46 14.83
C ALA A 137 11.38 -2.14 15.95
N SER A 138 12.11 -1.01 15.87
CA SER A 138 13.06 -0.58 16.90
C SER A 138 12.39 -0.10 18.19
N ILE A 139 11.15 0.41 18.10
CA ILE A 139 10.35 0.86 19.25
C ILE A 139 9.40 -0.24 19.79
N GLY A 140 9.50 -1.47 19.27
CA GLY A 140 8.71 -2.63 19.72
C GLY A 140 7.32 -2.75 19.06
N LEU A 141 7.00 -1.91 18.08
CA LEU A 141 5.83 -2.08 17.23
C LEU A 141 6.14 -3.13 16.17
N VAL A 142 5.74 -4.37 16.43
CA VAL A 142 5.88 -5.50 15.51
C VAL A 142 4.47 -5.99 15.15
N ASP A 143 4.22 -6.14 13.86
CA ASP A 143 2.99 -6.75 13.33
C ASP A 143 2.74 -8.12 14.00
N ARG A 144 1.56 -8.28 14.62
CA ARG A 144 1.16 -9.52 15.29
C ARG A 144 1.24 -10.75 14.38
N SER A 145 1.04 -10.60 13.07
CA SER A 145 1.21 -11.70 12.11
C SER A 145 2.66 -12.23 12.12
N THR A 146 3.64 -11.33 12.26
CA THR A 146 5.07 -11.66 12.32
C THR A 146 5.42 -12.31 13.65
N LEU A 147 4.86 -11.82 14.77
CA LEU A 147 5.04 -12.45 16.09
C LEU A 147 4.41 -13.85 16.17
N VAL A 148 3.21 -14.05 15.62
CA VAL A 148 2.57 -15.37 15.55
C VAL A 148 3.38 -16.32 14.68
N ASN A 149 3.90 -15.87 13.54
CA ASN A 149 4.76 -16.69 12.68
C ASN A 149 6.09 -17.06 13.36
N ALA A 150 6.75 -16.11 14.04
CA ALA A 150 7.97 -16.37 14.80
C ALA A 150 7.73 -17.33 15.98
N HIS A 151 6.62 -17.15 16.70
CA HIS A 151 6.23 -18.05 17.79
C HIS A 151 5.89 -19.45 17.29
N LEU A 152 5.24 -19.57 16.12
CA LEU A 152 5.02 -20.85 15.45
C LEU A 152 6.34 -21.51 15.04
N MET A 153 7.31 -20.77 14.46
CA MET A 153 8.63 -21.31 14.14
C MET A 153 9.38 -21.82 15.38
N ILE A 154 9.36 -21.06 16.48
CA ILE A 154 9.98 -21.47 17.75
C ILE A 154 9.28 -22.69 18.35
N LEU A 155 7.94 -22.77 18.28
CA LEU A 155 7.20 -23.95 18.73
C LEU A 155 7.45 -25.17 17.84
N GLU A 156 7.59 -25.02 16.52
CA GLU A 156 7.93 -26.11 15.61
C GLU A 156 9.33 -26.67 15.91
N ASP A 157 10.31 -25.81 16.19
CA ASP A 157 11.68 -26.19 16.55
C ASP A 157 11.75 -26.88 17.93
N LEU A 158 11.08 -26.31 18.95
CA LEU A 158 11.05 -26.87 20.31
C LEU A 158 10.23 -28.16 20.46
N THR A 159 9.20 -28.37 19.63
CA THR A 159 8.32 -29.55 19.72
C THR A 159 8.62 -30.63 18.68
N GLY A 160 9.40 -30.31 17.64
CA GLY A 160 9.67 -31.18 16.50
C GLY A 160 8.42 -31.54 15.68
N LYS A 161 7.28 -30.88 15.93
CA LYS A 161 5.98 -31.17 15.31
C LYS A 161 5.52 -29.98 14.47
N PRO A 162 5.35 -30.15 13.14
CA PRO A 162 4.89 -29.06 12.28
C PRO A 162 3.45 -28.65 12.63
N SER A 163 3.19 -27.35 12.62
CA SER A 163 1.89 -26.76 12.92
C SER A 163 0.83 -27.23 11.93
N GLN A 164 -0.42 -27.36 12.40
CA GLN A 164 -1.56 -27.78 11.56
C GLN A 164 -1.76 -26.86 10.34
N THR A 165 -1.41 -25.57 10.47
CA THR A 165 -1.41 -24.59 9.38
C THR A 165 -0.36 -24.91 8.33
N LEU A 166 0.86 -25.27 8.74
CA LEU A 166 1.94 -25.67 7.83
C LEU A 166 1.63 -27.00 7.13
N ILE A 167 1.03 -27.96 7.86
CA ILE A 167 0.53 -29.22 7.28
C ILE A 167 -0.51 -28.94 6.19
N LYS A 168 -1.47 -28.03 6.44
CA LYS A 168 -2.51 -27.63 5.46
C LYS A 168 -1.94 -26.87 4.25
N MET A 169 -0.94 -26.01 4.45
CA MET A 169 -0.21 -25.37 3.34
C MET A 169 0.54 -26.40 2.49
N LYS A 170 1.26 -27.33 3.12
CA LYS A 170 1.99 -28.40 2.40
C LYS A 170 1.04 -29.30 1.61
N SER A 171 -0.11 -29.70 2.17
CA SER A 171 -1.10 -30.51 1.43
C SER A 171 -1.72 -29.74 0.25
N THR A 172 -2.03 -28.46 0.43
CA THR A 172 -2.59 -27.60 -0.64
C THR A 172 -1.58 -27.37 -1.77
N LEU A 173 -0.31 -27.15 -1.45
CA LEU A 173 0.78 -27.06 -2.44
C LEU A 173 1.01 -28.39 -3.16
N LEU A 174 1.01 -29.52 -2.44
CA LEU A 174 1.15 -30.85 -3.03
C LEU A 174 0.01 -31.17 -4.00
N GLU A 175 -1.24 -30.89 -3.65
CA GLU A 175 -2.38 -31.07 -4.58
C GLU A 175 -2.32 -30.08 -5.76
N GLY A 176 -1.92 -28.82 -5.54
CA GLY A 176 -1.69 -27.86 -6.64
C GLY A 176 -0.55 -28.23 -7.60
N MET A 177 0.42 -29.07 -7.16
CA MET A 177 1.44 -29.68 -8.02
C MET A 177 0.96 -30.97 -8.67
N ARG A 178 0.17 -31.78 -7.96
CA ARG A 178 -0.44 -33.02 -8.46
C ARG A 178 -1.38 -32.74 -9.62
N LEU A 179 -2.30 -31.79 -9.45
CA LEU A 179 -3.26 -31.36 -10.47
C LEU A 179 -2.57 -30.83 -11.73
N ARG A 180 -1.49 -30.06 -11.57
CA ARG A 180 -0.66 -29.59 -12.70
C ARG A 180 0.09 -30.71 -13.41
N ARG A 181 0.50 -31.77 -12.72
CA ARG A 181 1.13 -32.94 -13.34
C ARG A 181 0.12 -33.76 -14.15
N THR A 182 -1.10 -33.92 -13.63
CA THR A 182 -2.19 -34.63 -14.35
C THR A 182 -2.73 -33.84 -15.54
N SER A 183 -2.65 -32.51 -15.56
CA SER A 183 -3.03 -31.69 -16.71
C SER A 183 -1.92 -31.54 -17.78
N LEU A 184 -0.80 -32.25 -17.63
CA LEU A 184 0.37 -32.21 -18.52
C LEU A 184 0.69 -33.58 -19.17
N GLN A 185 -0.16 -34.59 -18.95
CA GLN A 185 -0.16 -35.82 -19.72
C GLN A 185 -1.28 -35.73 -20.77
N PRO A 186 -1.00 -35.97 -22.07
CA PRO A 186 -2.02 -36.00 -23.13
C PRO A 186 -2.87 -37.29 -23.10
#